data_AF-E0SSC9-F1
#
_entry.id   AF-E0SSC9-F1
#
_cell.length_a   1.000
_cell.length_b   1.000
_cell.length_c   1.000
_cell.angle_alpha   90.00
_cell.angle_beta   90.00
_cell.angle_gamma   90.00
#
_symmetry.space_group_name_H-M   'P 1'
#
loop_
_entity.id
_entity.type
_entity.pdbx_description
1 polymer ?
#
loop_
_entity_poly.entity_id
_entity_poly.type
_entity_poly.pdbx_seq_one_letter_code
_entity_poly.pdbx_strand_id
1 'polypeptide(L)'
;MSTLMDKVIEYLKHHPNAKPREIADYLGVNLRIVRAILAKLRDRGIVIRSEKGYVLRTSGIDVGSIEEGIKAEEISKPVTAIQATQQLQSIQTTISSSLEDRINRIENEIKEIRKTFDSLREAVQQIQRTPSTESSIRNIEGEILIQLAEAIEILALALQRISMGDTAISDLVDEALEKIEKVLSITKNKKTSRN
;
A
#
# COMPACT_ATOMS: atom_id res chain seq x y z
N MET A 1 -1.48 -27.22 7.03
CA MET A 1 -0.30 -26.70 6.30
C MET A 1 0.68 -26.19 7.34
N SER A 2 1.79 -26.89 7.61
CA SER A 2 2.81 -26.37 8.54
C SER A 2 3.60 -25.25 7.86
N THR A 3 3.73 -24.11 8.53
CA THR A 3 4.54 -23.01 8.00
C THR A 3 6.01 -23.29 8.22
N LEU A 4 6.89 -22.64 7.45
CA LEU A 4 8.33 -22.79 7.64
C LEU A 4 8.79 -22.37 9.05
N MET A 5 8.07 -21.46 9.70
CA MET A 5 8.32 -21.08 11.10
C MET A 5 8.05 -22.24 12.06
N ASP A 6 6.96 -22.97 11.85
CA ASP A 6 6.60 -24.13 12.69
C ASP A 6 7.67 -25.22 12.58
N LYS A 7 8.21 -25.44 11.38
CA LYS A 7 9.31 -26.38 11.13
C LYS A 7 10.61 -25.97 11.84
N VAL A 8 10.92 -24.67 11.89
CA VAL A 8 12.08 -24.16 12.64
C VAL A 8 11.89 -24.35 14.14
N ILE A 9 10.68 -24.10 14.66
CA ILE A 9 10.35 -24.34 16.07
C ILE A 9 10.46 -25.84 16.38
N GLU A 10 9.86 -26.69 15.57
CA GLU A 10 9.91 -28.14 15.72
C GLU A 10 11.35 -28.66 15.72
N TYR A 11 12.19 -28.18 14.80
CA TYR A 11 13.61 -28.51 14.79
C TYR A 11 14.32 -28.10 16.09
N LEU A 12 14.06 -26.89 16.58
CA LEU A 12 14.65 -26.41 17.84
C LEU A 12 14.15 -27.15 19.09
N LYS A 13 13.00 -27.85 19.03
CA LYS A 13 12.56 -28.75 20.11
C LYS A 13 13.47 -29.97 20.24
N HIS A 14 13.93 -30.51 19.11
CA HIS A 14 14.79 -31.70 19.07
C HIS A 14 16.29 -31.36 19.11
N HIS A 15 16.66 -30.14 18.71
CA HIS A 15 18.04 -29.67 18.64
C HIS A 15 18.21 -28.31 19.33
N PRO A 16 18.26 -28.27 20.68
CA PRO A 16 18.53 -27.04 21.41
C PRO A 16 19.96 -26.53 21.11
N ASN A 17 20.14 -25.22 21.07
CA ASN A 17 21.39 -24.53 20.71
C ASN A 17 21.81 -24.70 19.24
N ALA A 18 20.90 -25.04 18.34
CA ALA A 18 21.24 -25.14 16.92
C ALA A 18 21.63 -23.79 16.31
N LYS A 19 22.61 -23.81 15.40
CA LYS A 19 23.03 -22.62 14.65
C LYS A 19 22.11 -22.39 13.45
N PRO A 20 21.95 -21.13 12.97
CA PRO A 20 21.15 -20.85 11.78
C PRO A 20 21.57 -21.64 10.54
N ARG A 21 22.84 -22.05 10.45
CA ARG A 21 23.37 -22.86 9.36
C ARG A 21 22.88 -24.32 9.43
N GLU A 22 22.91 -24.93 10.60
CA GLU A 22 22.43 -26.30 10.82
C GLU A 22 20.93 -26.42 10.53
N ILE A 23 20.16 -25.41 10.95
CA ILE A 23 18.72 -25.32 10.67
C ILE A 23 18.47 -25.17 9.16
N ALA A 24 19.27 -24.35 8.47
CA ALA A 24 19.17 -24.14 7.04
C ALA A 24 19.49 -25.40 6.23
N ASP A 25 20.56 -26.11 6.62
CA ASP A 25 21.00 -27.34 5.98
C ASP A 25 19.98 -28.47 6.19
N TYR A 26 19.40 -28.59 7.40
CA TYR A 26 18.37 -29.58 7.70
C TYR A 26 17.05 -29.32 6.96
N LEU A 27 16.60 -28.07 6.93
CA LEU A 27 15.33 -27.70 6.29
C LEU A 27 15.46 -27.52 4.77
N GLY A 28 16.68 -27.53 4.22
CA GLY A 28 16.96 -27.30 2.80
C GLY A 28 16.63 -25.87 2.35
N VAL A 29 16.80 -24.88 3.22
CA VAL A 29 16.35 -23.49 2.98
C VAL A 29 17.53 -22.52 3.06
N ASN A 30 17.42 -21.40 2.36
CA ASN A 30 18.44 -20.36 2.40
C ASN A 30 18.67 -19.83 3.82
N LEU A 31 19.94 -19.78 4.26
CA LEU A 31 20.38 -19.25 5.54
C LEU A 31 19.81 -17.87 5.89
N ARG A 32 19.63 -16.99 4.90
CA ARG A 32 19.04 -15.66 5.12
C ARG A 32 17.59 -15.75 5.60
N ILE A 33 16.81 -16.69 5.06
CA ILE A 33 15.41 -16.92 5.42
C ILE A 33 15.34 -17.44 6.86
N VAL A 34 16.19 -18.39 7.21
CA VAL A 34 16.27 -18.92 8.58
C VAL A 34 16.62 -17.83 9.59
N ARG A 35 17.60 -16.96 9.28
CA ARG A 35 17.94 -15.81 10.13
C ARG A 35 16.77 -14.85 10.32
N ALA A 36 16.03 -14.55 9.25
CA ALA A 36 14.85 -13.70 9.31
C ALA A 36 13.73 -14.34 10.16
N ILE A 37 13.54 -15.65 10.06
CA ILE A 37 12.57 -16.39 10.87
C ILE A 37 12.97 -16.39 12.33
N LEU A 38 14.23 -16.70 12.65
CA LEU A 38 14.74 -16.68 14.03
C LEU A 38 14.65 -15.28 14.66
N ALA A 39 14.90 -14.22 13.87
CA ALA A 39 14.67 -12.85 14.33
C ALA A 39 13.20 -12.61 14.69
N LYS A 40 12.27 -12.98 13.79
CA LYS A 40 10.81 -12.87 14.06
C LYS A 40 10.38 -13.69 15.28
N LEU A 41 10.90 -14.90 15.45
CA LEU A 41 10.58 -15.76 16.60
C LEU A 41 11.15 -15.21 17.91
N ARG A 42 12.34 -14.60 17.87
CA ARG A 42 12.95 -13.91 19.00
C ARG A 42 12.17 -12.66 19.39
N ASP A 43 11.76 -11.85 18.42
CA ASP A 43 10.98 -10.63 18.65
C ASP A 43 9.59 -10.96 19.24
N ARG A 44 9.07 -12.16 18.95
CA ARG A 44 7.86 -12.74 19.58
C ARG A 44 8.11 -13.42 20.93
N GLY A 45 9.35 -13.46 21.40
CA GLY A 45 9.73 -14.08 22.67
C GLY A 45 9.76 -15.62 22.67
N ILE A 46 9.58 -16.28 21.53
CA ILE A 46 9.49 -17.74 21.41
C ILE A 46 10.88 -18.40 21.44
N VAL A 47 11.91 -17.70 20.97
CA VAL A 47 13.29 -18.21 20.87
C VAL A 47 14.26 -17.22 21.51
N ILE A 48 15.31 -17.71 22.17
CA ILE A 48 16.40 -16.94 22.75
C ILE A 48 17.70 -17.30 22.02
N ARG A 49 18.56 -16.31 21.82
CA ARG A 49 19.93 -16.54 21.33
C ARG A 49 20.83 -16.82 22.53
N SER A 50 21.41 -18.01 22.59
CA SER A 50 22.48 -18.38 23.51
C SER A 50 23.85 -18.16 22.86
N GLU A 51 24.93 -18.33 23.61
CA GLU A 51 26.29 -18.30 23.07
C GLU A 51 26.53 -19.40 22.04
N LYS A 52 25.86 -20.55 22.21
CA LYS A 52 26.04 -21.75 21.38
C LYS A 52 25.10 -21.79 20.17
N GLY A 53 23.95 -21.10 20.22
CA GLY A 53 23.00 -21.01 19.11
C GLY A 53 21.65 -20.44 19.50
N TYR A 54 20.55 -21.07 19.05
CA TYR A 54 19.19 -20.66 19.37
C TYR A 54 18.46 -21.73 20.20
N VAL A 55 17.65 -21.31 21.17
CA VAL A 55 16.90 -22.19 22.08
C VAL A 55 15.46 -21.71 22.20
N LEU A 56 14.51 -22.62 22.31
CA LEU A 56 13.11 -22.27 22.57
C LEU A 56 12.92 -21.80 24.01
N ARG A 57 12.16 -20.72 24.18
CA ARG A 57 11.67 -20.29 25.48
C ARG A 57 10.50 -21.19 25.86
N THR A 58 10.75 -22.24 26.63
CA THR A 58 9.68 -23.03 27.23
C THR A 58 8.97 -22.16 28.26
N SER A 59 7.68 -21.90 28.04
CA SER A 59 6.79 -21.27 29.01
C SER A 59 6.56 -22.26 30.16
N GLY A 60 7.47 -22.27 31.12
CA GLY A 60 7.46 -23.18 32.26
C GLY A 60 8.86 -23.26 32.83
N ILE A 61 9.00 -22.78 34.07
CA ILE A 61 10.22 -22.82 34.88
C ILE A 61 10.76 -24.25 34.88
N ASP A 62 12.00 -24.44 34.44
CA ASP A 62 12.88 -25.44 35.04
C ASP A 62 14.35 -25.07 34.85
N VAL A 63 15.05 -25.22 35.97
CA VAL A 63 16.45 -24.93 36.24
C VAL A 63 17.31 -26.07 35.67
N GLY A 64 18.40 -25.75 34.96
CA GLY A 64 19.42 -26.75 34.66
C GLY A 64 20.56 -26.27 33.76
N SER A 65 21.75 -26.14 34.36
CA SER A 65 23.10 -25.96 33.73
C SER A 65 23.43 -24.52 33.26
N ILE A 66 23.87 -23.58 34.13
CA ILE A 66 25.22 -23.38 34.74
C ILE A 66 26.35 -23.49 33.67
N GLU A 67 27.36 -22.63 33.47
CA GLU A 67 28.30 -21.88 34.33
C GLU A 67 29.02 -20.79 33.49
N GLU A 68 29.22 -19.58 34.04
CA GLU A 68 30.57 -18.99 34.20
C GLU A 68 30.50 -17.66 34.97
N GLY A 69 30.95 -17.71 36.24
CA GLY A 69 31.67 -16.63 36.91
C GLY A 69 30.91 -15.40 37.40
N ILE A 70 30.16 -15.51 38.50
CA ILE A 70 29.96 -14.35 39.40
C ILE A 70 30.20 -14.78 40.85
N LYS A 71 31.22 -14.13 41.44
CA LYS A 71 31.69 -14.32 42.81
C LYS A 71 30.55 -14.12 43.81
N ALA A 72 30.50 -15.02 44.78
CA ALA A 72 29.66 -14.90 45.95
C ALA A 72 30.14 -13.72 46.81
N GLU A 73 29.34 -12.66 46.86
CA GLU A 73 29.22 -11.80 48.03
C GLU A 73 27.92 -10.98 47.91
N GLU A 74 27.25 -10.87 49.06
CA GLU A 74 26.23 -9.89 49.40
C GLU A 74 24.72 -10.20 49.17
N ILE A 75 24.09 -10.47 50.33
CA ILE A 75 22.75 -10.03 50.78
C ILE A 75 21.60 -11.00 50.51
N SER A 76 21.55 -12.04 51.35
CA SER A 76 20.29 -12.59 51.83
C SER A 76 19.64 -11.58 52.78
N LYS A 77 18.67 -10.82 52.28
CA LYS A 77 17.54 -10.35 53.10
C LYS A 77 16.29 -10.99 52.53
N PRO A 78 15.43 -11.63 53.36
CA PRO A 78 14.14 -12.08 52.87
C PRO A 78 13.35 -10.83 52.48
N VAL A 79 13.15 -10.64 51.18
CA VAL A 79 12.18 -9.67 50.67
C VAL A 79 10.84 -10.12 51.25
N THR A 80 10.39 -9.43 52.29
CA THR A 80 9.06 -9.64 52.85
C THR A 80 8.05 -9.48 51.72
N ALA A 81 7.01 -10.31 51.68
CA ALA A 81 6.01 -10.32 50.59
C ALA A 81 5.47 -8.92 50.22
N ILE A 82 5.53 -7.97 51.16
CA ILE A 82 5.19 -6.54 51.02
C ILE A 82 6.12 -5.78 50.04
N GLN A 83 7.42 -6.05 50.03
CA GLN A 83 8.36 -5.40 49.10
C GLN A 83 8.23 -5.94 47.67
N ALA A 84 7.96 -7.25 47.54
CA ALA A 84 7.69 -7.86 46.24
C ALA A 84 6.39 -7.34 45.63
N THR A 85 5.33 -7.15 46.42
CA THR A 85 4.06 -6.56 45.94
C THR A 85 4.21 -5.09 45.57
N GLN A 86 4.97 -4.30 46.32
CA GLN A 86 5.27 -2.90 45.97
C GLN A 86 6.07 -2.78 44.66
N GLN A 87 7.07 -3.64 44.45
CA GLN A 87 7.81 -3.67 43.19
C GLN A 87 6.91 -4.08 42.01
N LEU A 88 6.07 -5.09 42.18
CA LEU A 88 5.09 -5.49 41.15
C LEU A 88 4.10 -4.36 40.82
N GLN A 89 3.64 -3.59 41.82
CA GLN A 89 2.78 -2.43 41.59
C GLN A 89 3.50 -1.31 40.82
N SER A 90 4.77 -1.04 41.13
CA SER A 90 5.57 -0.05 40.40
C SER A 90 5.82 -0.46 38.94
N ILE A 91 6.08 -1.75 38.70
CA ILE A 91 6.24 -2.30 37.35
C ILE A 91 4.91 -2.22 36.60
N GLN A 92 3.81 -2.58 37.27
CA GLN A 92 2.48 -2.55 36.66
C GLN A 92 2.06 -1.13 36.28
N THR A 93 2.28 -0.14 37.14
CA THR A 93 2.01 1.28 36.81
C THR A 93 2.86 1.78 35.65
N THR A 94 4.14 1.40 35.60
CA THR A 94 5.04 1.80 34.49
C THR A 94 4.66 1.14 33.16
N ILE A 95 4.27 -0.13 33.19
CA ILE A 95 3.78 -0.84 31.99
C ILE A 95 2.46 -0.23 31.53
N SER A 96 1.54 0.03 32.46
CA SER A 96 0.24 0.63 32.14
C SER A 96 0.40 2.00 31.49
N SER A 97 1.25 2.88 32.05
CA SER A 97 1.46 4.21 31.44
C SER A 97 2.13 4.12 30.07
N SER A 98 3.12 3.25 29.90
CA SER A 98 3.76 3.04 28.61
C SER A 98 2.80 2.46 27.57
N LEU A 99 1.88 1.58 27.98
CA LEU A 99 0.85 1.05 27.09
C LEU A 99 -0.18 2.12 26.73
N GLU A 100 -0.64 2.93 27.68
CA GLU A 100 -1.51 4.08 27.40
C GLU A 100 -0.88 5.05 26.41
N ASP A 101 0.39 5.40 26.59
CA ASP A 101 1.12 6.27 25.65
C ASP A 101 1.19 5.68 24.24
N ARG A 102 1.42 4.36 24.14
CA ARG A 102 1.45 3.67 22.84
C ARG A 102 0.07 3.59 22.21
N ILE A 103 -0.97 3.33 23.00
CA ILE A 103 -2.36 3.32 22.54
C ILE A 103 -2.72 4.70 22.00
N ASN A 104 -2.45 5.76 22.76
CA ASN A 104 -2.72 7.14 22.35
C ASN A 104 -2.01 7.51 21.05
N ARG A 105 -0.74 7.08 20.88
CA ARG A 105 0.00 7.30 19.62
C ARG A 105 -0.65 6.56 18.46
N ILE A 106 -1.01 5.29 18.65
CA ILE A 106 -1.65 4.48 17.61
C ILE A 106 -3.02 5.08 17.24
N GLU A 107 -3.81 5.52 18.21
CA GLU A 107 -5.10 6.16 17.96
C GLU A 107 -4.96 7.45 17.14
N ASN A 108 -3.95 8.26 17.46
CA ASN A 108 -3.63 9.46 16.68
C ASN A 108 -3.17 9.13 15.26
N GLU A 109 -2.29 8.14 15.08
CA GLU A 109 -1.85 7.68 13.76
C GLU A 109 -3.03 7.14 12.94
N ILE A 110 -3.92 6.35 13.55
CA ILE A 110 -5.13 5.84 12.89
C ILE A 110 -6.04 7.00 12.46
N LYS A 111 -6.17 8.03 13.29
CA LYS A 111 -6.98 9.21 12.97
C LYS A 111 -6.43 9.97 11.77
N GLU A 112 -5.11 10.18 11.71
CA GLU A 112 -4.45 10.79 10.56
C GLU A 112 -4.57 9.94 9.30
N ILE A 113 -4.38 8.61 9.41
CA ILE A 113 -4.56 7.68 8.29
C ILE A 113 -5.99 7.79 7.74
N ARG A 114 -7.01 7.79 8.60
CA ARG A 114 -8.41 7.97 8.16
C ARG A 114 -8.62 9.27 7.40
N LYS A 115 -8.08 10.38 7.92
CA LYS A 115 -8.16 11.69 7.26
C LYS A 115 -7.49 11.69 5.88
N THR A 116 -6.31 11.09 5.77
CA THR A 116 -5.63 10.95 4.48
C THR A 116 -6.40 10.06 3.52
N PHE A 117 -7.02 8.98 4.01
CA PHE A 117 -7.84 8.08 3.21
C PHE A 117 -9.08 8.77 2.68
N ASP A 118 -9.77 9.57 3.51
CA ASP A 118 -10.94 10.34 3.08
C ASP A 118 -10.55 11.38 2.02
N SER A 119 -9.43 12.07 2.22
CA SER A 119 -8.90 13.04 1.23
C SER A 119 -8.54 12.35 -0.10
N LEU A 120 -7.91 11.17 -0.04
CA LEU A 120 -7.59 10.38 -1.23
C LEU A 120 -8.87 9.90 -1.95
N ARG A 121 -9.86 9.45 -1.19
CA ARG A 121 -11.16 9.02 -1.71
C ARG A 121 -11.85 10.15 -2.44
N GLU A 122 -11.85 11.36 -1.87
CA GLU A 122 -12.38 12.56 -2.53
C GLU A 122 -11.63 12.87 -3.83
N ALA A 123 -10.30 12.84 -3.81
CA ALA A 123 -9.48 13.06 -5.01
C ALA A 123 -9.80 12.04 -6.11
N VAL A 124 -9.93 10.76 -5.77
CA VAL A 124 -10.32 9.70 -6.72
C VAL A 124 -11.72 9.95 -7.28
N GLN A 125 -12.68 10.35 -6.45
CA GLN A 125 -14.03 10.70 -6.93
C GLN A 125 -14.01 11.89 -7.89
N GLN A 126 -13.17 12.90 -7.64
CA GLN A 126 -13.01 14.01 -8.57
C GLN A 126 -12.44 13.55 -9.92
N ILE A 127 -11.41 12.69 -9.91
CA ILE A 127 -10.82 12.12 -11.13
C ILE A 127 -11.85 11.25 -11.88
N GLN A 128 -12.71 10.52 -11.17
CA GLN A 128 -13.77 9.73 -11.81
C GLN A 128 -14.89 10.60 -12.40
N ARG A 129 -15.15 11.77 -11.82
CA ARG A 129 -16.15 12.73 -12.33
C ARG A 129 -15.62 13.55 -13.50
N THR A 130 -14.31 13.72 -13.63
CA THR A 130 -13.76 14.37 -14.83
C THR A 130 -13.99 13.45 -16.02
N PRO A 131 -14.73 13.88 -17.05
CA PRO A 131 -14.86 13.08 -18.27
C PRO A 131 -13.45 12.77 -18.77
N SER A 132 -13.19 11.50 -19.05
CA SER A 132 -11.89 11.11 -19.57
C SER A 132 -11.59 11.97 -20.80
N THR A 133 -10.32 12.37 -20.97
CA THR A 133 -9.87 13.07 -22.17
C THR A 133 -10.37 12.38 -23.44
N GLU A 134 -10.48 11.05 -23.39
CA GLU A 134 -11.04 10.19 -24.42
C GLU A 134 -12.52 10.44 -24.73
N SER A 135 -13.39 10.68 -23.73
CA SER A 135 -14.80 10.99 -23.98
C SER A 135 -14.99 12.41 -24.53
N SER A 136 -14.21 13.38 -24.04
CA SER A 136 -14.18 14.73 -24.64
C SER A 136 -13.67 14.69 -26.08
N ILE A 137 -12.64 13.88 -26.37
CA ILE A 137 -12.14 13.69 -27.74
C ILE A 137 -13.21 13.07 -28.63
N ARG A 138 -13.89 12.01 -28.18
CA ARG A 138 -14.98 11.38 -28.95
C ARG A 138 -16.14 12.34 -29.22
N ASN A 139 -16.51 13.17 -28.25
CA ASN A 139 -17.56 14.17 -28.45
C ASN A 139 -17.16 15.22 -29.49
N ILE A 140 -15.92 15.71 -29.43
CA ILE A 140 -15.37 16.65 -30.43
C ILE A 140 -15.29 16.01 -31.81
N GLU A 141 -14.85 14.76 -31.91
CA GLU A 141 -14.80 14.00 -33.16
C GLU A 141 -16.21 13.81 -33.74
N GLY A 142 -17.20 13.50 -32.90
CA GLY A 142 -18.60 13.43 -33.29
C GLY A 142 -19.14 14.76 -33.83
N GLU A 143 -18.84 15.87 -33.15
CA GLU A 143 -19.27 17.21 -33.59
C GLU A 143 -18.63 17.59 -34.93
N ILE A 144 -17.33 17.30 -35.13
CA ILE A 144 -16.64 17.53 -36.40
C ILE A 144 -17.28 16.72 -37.53
N LEU A 145 -17.57 15.44 -37.29
CA LEU A 145 -18.19 14.57 -38.29
C LEU A 145 -19.57 15.05 -38.70
N ILE A 146 -20.40 15.49 -37.74
CA ILE A 146 -21.74 16.04 -38.03
C ILE A 146 -21.64 17.30 -38.89
N GLN A 147 -20.79 18.26 -38.50
CA GLN A 147 -20.64 19.51 -39.25
C GLN A 147 -20.10 19.28 -40.67
N LEU A 148 -19.17 18.35 -40.85
CA LEU A 148 -18.67 17.97 -42.17
C LEU A 148 -19.73 17.26 -43.02
N ALA A 149 -20.53 16.37 -42.42
CA ALA A 149 -21.62 15.70 -43.11
C ALA A 149 -22.67 16.71 -43.62
N GLU A 150 -23.08 17.65 -42.76
CA GLU A 150 -23.99 18.74 -43.12
C GLU A 150 -23.42 19.58 -44.28
N ALA A 151 -22.15 19.98 -44.22
CA ALA A 151 -21.50 20.75 -45.28
C ALA A 151 -21.46 20.00 -46.63
N ILE A 152 -21.16 18.69 -46.60
CA ILE A 152 -21.14 17.85 -47.81
C ILE A 152 -22.54 17.75 -48.42
N GLU A 153 -23.57 17.59 -47.61
CA GLU A 153 -24.96 17.50 -48.07
C GLU A 153 -25.40 18.81 -48.74
N ILE A 154 -25.09 19.95 -48.12
CA ILE A 154 -25.38 21.28 -48.68
C ILE A 154 -24.65 21.48 -50.02
N LEU A 155 -23.37 21.11 -50.11
CA LEU A 155 -22.60 21.20 -51.36
C LEU A 155 -23.14 20.25 -52.44
N ALA A 156 -23.61 19.06 -52.06
CA ALA A 156 -24.24 18.13 -53.00
C ALA A 156 -25.54 18.73 -53.59
N LEU A 157 -26.36 19.38 -52.75
CA LEU A 157 -27.55 20.10 -53.20
C LEU A 157 -27.20 21.28 -54.13
N ALA A 158 -26.14 22.03 -53.81
CA ALA A 158 -25.66 23.12 -54.67
C ALA A 158 -25.22 22.63 -56.05
N LEU A 159 -24.45 21.53 -56.10
CA LEU A 159 -24.03 20.90 -57.35
C LEU A 159 -25.21 20.38 -58.18
N GLN A 160 -26.22 19.80 -57.53
CA GLN A 160 -27.44 19.37 -58.20
C GLN A 160 -28.19 20.55 -58.84
N ARG A 161 -28.30 21.68 -58.14
CA ARG A 161 -28.92 22.90 -58.68
C ARG A 161 -28.17 23.46 -59.88
N ILE A 162 -26.83 23.52 -59.82
CA ILE A 162 -25.99 23.89 -60.97
C ILE A 162 -26.27 22.97 -62.17
N SER A 163 -26.32 21.65 -61.94
CA SER A 163 -26.62 20.69 -63.00
C SER A 163 -28.00 20.88 -63.63
N MET A 164 -28.95 21.46 -62.89
CA MET A 164 -30.29 21.83 -63.38
C MET A 164 -30.32 23.21 -64.06
N GLY A 165 -29.17 23.90 -64.16
CA GLY A 165 -29.06 25.23 -64.75
C GLY A 165 -29.38 26.38 -63.79
N ASP A 166 -29.63 26.08 -62.51
CA ASP A 166 -29.88 27.08 -61.48
C ASP A 166 -28.56 27.62 -60.92
N THR A 167 -28.36 28.92 -61.06
CA THR A 167 -27.14 29.62 -60.64
C THR A 167 -27.30 30.36 -59.31
N ALA A 168 -28.50 30.39 -58.73
CA ALA A 168 -28.79 31.02 -57.44
C ALA A 168 -28.41 30.10 -56.27
N ILE A 169 -27.12 29.80 -56.14
CA ILE A 169 -26.56 28.87 -55.14
C ILE A 169 -25.67 29.52 -54.09
N SER A 170 -25.49 30.85 -54.12
CA SER A 170 -24.59 31.57 -53.20
C SER A 170 -24.90 31.24 -51.74
N ASP A 171 -26.17 31.29 -51.36
CA ASP A 171 -26.61 31.03 -49.98
C ASP A 171 -26.23 29.62 -49.49
N LEU A 172 -26.28 28.61 -50.37
CA LEU A 172 -25.88 27.24 -50.04
C LEU A 172 -24.35 27.13 -49.88
N VAL A 173 -23.59 27.84 -50.70
CA VAL A 173 -22.13 27.87 -50.58
C VAL A 173 -21.72 28.57 -49.29
N ASP A 174 -22.36 29.68 -48.95
CA ASP A 174 -22.10 30.42 -47.71
C ASP A 174 -22.45 29.59 -46.47
N GLU A 175 -23.58 28.87 -46.49
CA GLU A 175 -23.98 27.96 -45.40
C GLU A 175 -22.98 26.80 -45.24
N ALA A 176 -22.52 26.19 -46.34
CA ALA A 176 -21.50 25.16 -46.30
C ALA A 176 -20.15 25.67 -45.78
N LEU A 177 -19.77 26.89 -46.15
CA LEU A 177 -18.54 27.54 -45.64
C LEU A 177 -18.62 27.79 -44.13
N GLU A 178 -19.78 28.23 -43.61
CA GLU A 178 -19.98 28.44 -42.17
C GLU A 178 -19.75 27.15 -41.37
N LYS A 179 -20.26 26.02 -41.85
CA LYS A 179 -20.06 24.70 -41.24
C LYS A 179 -18.58 24.29 -41.24
N ILE A 180 -17.87 24.55 -42.34
CA ILE A 180 -16.43 24.24 -42.47
C ILE A 180 -15.59 25.15 -41.56
N GLU A 181 -15.93 26.44 -41.45
CA GLU A 181 -15.26 27.38 -40.55
C GLU A 181 -15.44 26.97 -39.08
N LYS A 182 -16.64 26.50 -38.72
CA LYS A 182 -16.88 25.95 -37.38
C LYS A 182 -15.96 24.76 -37.09
N VAL A 183 -15.78 23.83 -38.02
CA VAL A 183 -14.82 22.71 -37.89
C VAL A 183 -13.37 23.21 -37.74
N LEU A 184 -12.97 24.22 -38.52
CA LEU A 184 -11.64 24.81 -38.43
C LEU A 184 -11.40 25.50 -37.09
N SER A 185 -12.42 26.12 -36.49
CA SER A 185 -12.34 26.73 -35.17
C SER A 185 -12.11 25.68 -34.06
N ILE A 186 -12.86 24.57 -34.12
CA ILE A 186 -12.76 23.44 -33.18
C ILE A 186 -11.36 22.80 -33.26
N THR A 187 -10.84 22.60 -34.47
CA THR A 187 -9.52 21.97 -34.68
C THR A 187 -8.34 22.89 -34.36
N LYS A 188 -8.46 24.21 -34.55
CA LYS A 188 -7.43 25.19 -34.14
C LYS A 188 -7.28 25.28 -32.62
N ASN A 189 -8.38 25.29 -31.87
CA ASN A 189 -8.34 25.32 -30.40
C ASN A 189 -7.67 24.07 -29.79
N LYS A 190 -7.67 22.93 -30.50
CA LYS A 190 -6.95 21.71 -30.10
C LYS A 190 -5.43 21.83 -30.23
N LYS A 191 -4.92 22.68 -31.13
CA LYS A 191 -3.48 22.87 -31.37
C LYS A 191 -2.82 23.74 -30.29
N THR A 192 -3.55 24.71 -29.75
CA THR A 192 -3.08 25.61 -28.69
C THR A 192 -3.10 24.96 -27.30
N SER A 193 -3.95 23.96 -27.05
CA SER A 193 -4.03 23.24 -25.76
C SER A 193 -3.00 22.10 -25.61
N ARG A 194 -2.09 21.94 -26.58
CA ARG A 194 -1.04 20.89 -26.62
C ARG A 194 0.39 21.41 -26.42
N ASN A 195 0.56 22.71 -26.18
CA ASN A 195 1.83 23.34 -25.81
C ASN A 195 1.78 23.78 -24.34
#